data_AF-A0A7C6DUV8-F1
#
_entry.id   AF-A0A7C6DUV8-F1
#
_cell.length_a   1.000
_cell.length_b   1.000
_cell.length_c   1.000
_cell.angle_alpha   90.00
_cell.angle_beta   90.00
_cell.angle_gamma   90.00
#
_symmetry.space_group_name_H-M   'P 1'
#
loop_
_entity.id
_entity.type
_entity.pdbx_description
1 polymer ?
#
loop_
_entity_poly.entity_id
_entity_poly.type
_entity_poly.pdbx_seq_one_letter_code
_entity_poly.pdbx_strand_id
1 'polypeptide(L)'
;MPDNSLERFTVHPHVLRKFFRTRMVTVIPVDVTEALMGHEGYLTEVCRRYSLEDLAKFYKQGEHTPLVFAESENVSRLRAEI
;
A
#
# COMPACT_ATOMS: atom_id res chain seq x y z
N MET A 1 -8.59 -37.99 -0.09
CA MET A 1 -9.40 -36.76 -0.23
C MET A 1 -8.82 -35.76 0.76
N PRO A 2 -8.09 -34.72 0.34
CA PRO A 2 -7.59 -33.71 1.27
C PRO A 2 -8.73 -32.74 1.64
N ASP A 3 -8.75 -32.39 2.92
CA ASP A 3 -9.70 -31.50 3.59
C ASP A 3 -9.69 -30.08 3.01
N ASN A 4 -10.87 -29.56 2.63
CA ASN A 4 -11.07 -28.27 1.93
C ASN A 4 -11.57 -27.17 2.88
N SER A 5 -11.26 -27.27 4.17
CA SER A 5 -11.76 -26.39 5.24
C SER A 5 -10.98 -25.08 5.41
N LEU A 6 -9.87 -24.88 4.68
CA LEU A 6 -9.06 -23.67 4.74
C LEU A 6 -8.86 -23.11 3.33
N GLU A 7 -9.79 -22.27 2.88
CA GLU A 7 -9.60 -21.41 1.71
C GLU A 7 -8.42 -20.46 1.98
N ARG A 8 -7.20 -20.92 1.67
CA ARG A 8 -5.99 -20.10 1.71
C ARG A 8 -6.09 -19.08 0.58
N PHE A 9 -6.44 -17.85 0.93
CA PHE A 9 -6.32 -16.72 0.03
C PHE A 9 -4.87 -16.59 -0.41
N THR A 10 -4.58 -16.89 -1.68
CA THR A 10 -3.23 -16.77 -2.23
C THR A 10 -2.98 -15.29 -2.53
N VAL A 11 -2.33 -14.60 -1.59
CA VAL A 11 -1.96 -13.19 -1.78
C VAL A 11 -0.74 -13.12 -2.70
N HIS A 12 -0.96 -12.73 -3.96
CA HIS A 12 0.13 -12.53 -4.90
C HIS A 12 0.85 -11.18 -4.67
N PRO A 13 2.18 -11.10 -4.89
CA PRO A 13 2.92 -9.84 -4.78
C PRO A 13 2.32 -8.69 -5.60
N HIS A 14 1.73 -9.00 -6.76
CA HIS A 14 1.01 -8.04 -7.58
C HIS A 14 -0.22 -7.43 -6.87
N VAL A 15 -0.93 -8.23 -6.07
CA VAL A 15 -2.11 -7.77 -5.33
C VAL A 15 -1.70 -6.80 -4.23
N LEU A 16 -0.59 -7.07 -3.52
CA LEU A 16 -0.02 -6.13 -2.54
C LEU A 16 0.39 -4.81 -3.18
N ARG A 17 1.05 -4.88 -4.36
CA ARG A 17 1.42 -3.70 -5.13
C ARG A 17 0.20 -2.89 -5.56
N LYS A 18 -0.87 -3.55 -6.01
CA LYS A 18 -2.16 -2.92 -6.35
C LYS A 18 -2.83 -2.30 -5.11
N PHE A 19 -2.81 -2.99 -3.98
CA PHE A 19 -3.37 -2.49 -2.73
C PHE A 19 -2.68 -1.20 -2.29
N PHE A 20 -1.34 -1.19 -2.27
CA PHE A 20 -0.56 0.00 -1.94
C PHE A 20 -0.91 1.19 -2.84
N ARG A 21 -0.96 0.98 -4.17
CA ARG A 21 -1.34 2.02 -5.13
C ARG A 21 -2.73 2.58 -4.84
N THR A 22 -3.72 1.72 -4.66
CA THR A 22 -5.11 2.12 -4.43
C THR A 22 -5.26 2.95 -3.15
N ARG A 23 -4.49 2.64 -2.10
CA ARG A 23 -4.55 3.36 -0.82
C ARG A 23 -3.74 4.66 -0.82
N MET A 24 -2.60 4.70 -1.51
CA MET A 24 -1.72 5.86 -1.49
C MET A 24 -2.21 7.01 -2.37
N VAL A 25 -2.79 6.71 -3.54
CA VAL A 25 -3.32 7.71 -4.47
C VAL A 25 -4.44 8.57 -3.86
N THR A 26 -5.10 8.12 -2.79
CA THR A 26 -6.16 8.91 -2.13
C THR A 26 -5.61 10.09 -1.32
N VAL A 27 -4.31 10.09 -0.99
CA VAL A 27 -3.68 11.10 -0.13
C VAL A 27 -2.51 11.79 -0.83
N ILE A 28 -1.78 11.08 -1.68
CA ILE A 28 -0.62 11.61 -2.40
C ILE A 28 -0.80 11.54 -3.93
N PRO A 29 -0.12 12.41 -4.69
CA PRO A 29 -0.22 12.40 -6.15
C PRO A 29 0.12 11.03 -6.77
N VAL A 30 -0.53 10.72 -7.89
CA VAL A 30 -0.32 9.46 -8.63
C VAL A 30 1.14 9.31 -9.04
N ASP A 31 1.74 10.36 -9.59
CA ASP A 31 3.12 10.35 -10.05
C ASP A 31 4.10 9.99 -8.92
N VAL A 32 3.88 10.57 -7.73
CA VAL A 32 4.68 10.28 -6.53
C VAL A 32 4.45 8.84 -6.06
N THR A 33 3.20 8.37 -6.09
CA THR A 33 2.86 6.98 -5.73
C THR A 33 3.54 5.98 -6.65
N GLU A 34 3.52 6.22 -7.96
CA GLU A 34 4.11 5.33 -8.95
C GLU A 34 5.64 5.36 -8.91
N ALA A 35 6.25 6.49 -8.56
CA ALA A 35 7.67 6.57 -8.26
C ALA A 35 8.07 5.79 -7.00
N LEU A 36 7.28 5.88 -5.90
CA LEU A 36 7.50 5.07 -4.69
C LEU A 36 7.39 3.57 -4.96
N MET A 37 6.58 3.18 -5.94
CA MET A 37 6.44 1.80 -6.38
C MET A 37 7.54 1.35 -7.36
N GLY A 38 8.42 2.25 -7.81
CA GLY A 38 9.45 1.95 -8.80
C GLY A 38 8.88 1.57 -10.17
N HIS A 39 7.77 2.19 -10.61
CA HIS A 39 7.31 2.03 -11.99
C HIS A 39 8.25 2.77 -12.95
N GLU A 40 9.02 2.01 -13.74
CA GLU A 40 10.11 2.52 -14.60
C GLU A 40 9.67 3.62 -15.57
N GLY A 41 8.42 3.61 -16.03
CA GLY A 41 7.89 4.63 -16.96
C GLY A 41 7.83 6.05 -16.39
N TYR A 42 7.77 6.21 -15.07
CA TYR A 42 7.60 7.52 -14.40
C TYR A 42 8.81 7.96 -13.58
N LEU A 43 9.75 7.04 -13.32
CA LEU A 43 10.95 7.29 -12.51
C LEU A 43 11.78 8.49 -13.02
N THR A 44 11.90 8.66 -14.34
CA THR A 44 12.76 9.70 -14.93
C THR A 44 12.16 11.11 -14.80
N GLU A 45 10.84 11.25 -14.84
CA GLU A 45 10.16 12.54 -14.73
C GLU A 45 10.00 12.97 -13.26
N VAL A 46 9.70 12.02 -12.38
CA VAL A 46 9.45 12.29 -10.96
C VAL A 46 10.75 12.58 -10.22
N CYS A 47 11.84 11.85 -10.48
CA CYS A 47 13.16 12.15 -9.91
C CYS A 47 13.72 13.52 -10.34
N ARG A 48 13.26 14.07 -11.46
CA ARG A 48 13.62 15.45 -11.88
C ARG A 48 12.79 16.51 -11.14
N ARG A 49 11.57 16.17 -10.72
CA ARG A 49 10.65 17.10 -10.04
C ARG A 49 10.79 17.11 -8.52
N TYR A 50 11.15 15.99 -7.91
CA TYR A 50 11.16 15.82 -6.46
C TYR A 50 12.48 15.25 -5.96
N SER A 51 12.99 15.82 -4.87
CA SER A 51 14.12 15.25 -4.14
C SER A 51 13.69 14.00 -3.34
N LEU A 52 14.65 13.18 -2.91
CA LEU A 52 14.38 12.05 -2.00
C LEU A 52 13.71 12.52 -0.69
N GLU A 53 14.05 13.71 -0.20
CA GLU A 53 13.45 14.28 1.00
C GLU A 53 11.98 14.63 0.79
N ASP A 54 11.62 15.12 -0.39
CA ASP A 54 10.22 15.43 -0.73
C ASP A 54 9.42 14.13 -0.88
N LEU A 55 9.98 13.10 -1.53
CA LEU A 55 9.36 11.78 -1.60
C LEU A 55 9.11 11.18 -0.20
N ALA A 56 10.06 11.34 0.72
CA ALA A 56 9.92 10.90 2.11
C ALA A 56 8.80 11.66 2.85
N LYS A 57 8.64 12.96 2.60
CA LYS A 57 7.52 13.75 3.16
C LYS A 57 6.18 13.27 2.62
N PHE A 58 6.06 13.05 1.31
CA PHE A 58 4.85 12.51 0.72
C PHE A 58 4.52 11.11 1.26
N TYR A 59 5.51 10.23 1.37
CA TYR A 59 5.30 8.91 1.97
C TYR A 59 4.72 9.02 3.38
N LYS A 60 5.28 9.87 4.25
CA LYS A 60 4.79 10.08 5.61
C LYS A 60 3.36 10.62 5.67
N GLN A 61 2.93 11.41 4.69
CA GLN A 61 1.55 11.88 4.62
C GLN A 61 0.57 10.73 4.36
N GLY A 62 0.94 9.78 3.49
CA GLY A 62 0.13 8.62 3.12
C GLY A 62 0.34 7.37 3.98
N GLU A 63 1.33 7.34 4.87
CA GLU A 63 1.79 6.14 5.59
C GLU A 63 0.69 5.38 6.34
N HIS A 64 -0.33 6.09 6.81
CA HIS A 64 -1.45 5.50 7.54
C HIS A 64 -2.45 4.76 6.63
N THR A 65 -2.52 5.08 5.33
CA THR A 65 -3.53 4.51 4.42
C THR A 65 -3.31 3.04 4.03
N PRO A 66 -2.08 2.51 3.88
CA PRO A 66 -1.88 1.08 3.66
C PRO A 66 -2.01 0.23 4.94
N LEU A 67 -2.17 0.83 6.13
CA LEU A 67 -2.27 0.08 7.38
C LEU A 67 -3.64 -0.61 7.50
N VAL A 68 -3.63 -1.95 7.60
CA VAL A 68 -4.85 -2.77 7.73
C VAL A 68 -5.45 -2.69 9.14
N PHE A 69 -4.62 -2.43 10.16
CA PHE A 69 -5.01 -2.46 11.57
C PHE A 69 -4.96 -1.09 12.27
N ALA A 70 -4.89 0.01 11.51
CA ALA A 70 -4.77 1.35 12.10
C ALA A 70 -6.07 1.83 12.78
N GLU A 71 -7.23 1.27 12.42
CA GLU A 71 -8.51 1.64 13.01
C GLU A 71 -8.86 0.72 14.19
N SER A 72 -9.27 1.32 15.31
CA SER A 72 -9.71 0.63 16.54
C SER A 72 -10.76 -0.47 16.27
N GLU A 73 -11.61 -0.25 15.27
CA GLU A 73 -12.64 -1.20 14.85
C GLU A 73 -12.05 -2.50 14.26
N ASN A 74 -11.00 -2.41 13.44
CA ASN A 74 -10.33 -3.57 12.85
C ASN A 74 -9.59 -4.39 13.92
N VAL A 75 -9.02 -3.73 14.93
CA VAL A 75 -8.38 -4.38 16.08
C VAL A 75 -9.42 -5.06 16.98
N SER A 76 -10.57 -4.42 17.17
CA SER A 76 -11.67 -4.95 17.98
C SER A 76 -12.25 -6.23 17.37
N ARG A 77 -12.39 -6.29 16.04
CA ARG A 77 -12.84 -7.50 15.33
C ARG A 77 -11.86 -8.66 15.47
N LEU A 78 -10.56 -8.39 15.37
CA LEU A 78 -9.53 -9.41 15.53
C LEU A 78 -9.55 -10.02 16.95
N ARG A 79 -9.83 -9.21 17.97
CA ARG A 79 -9.94 -9.70 19.37
C ARG A 79 -11.19 -10.54 19.64
N ALA A 80 -12.24 -10.41 18.82
CA ALA A 80 -13.48 -11.18 18.96
C ALA A 80 -13.43 -12.55 18.25
N GLU A 81 -12.47 -12.73 17.34
CA GLU A 81 -12.27 -13.96 16.55
C GLU A 81 -11.17 -14.87 17.11
N ILE A 82 -10.54 -14.52 18.24
CA ILE A 82 -9.50 -15.30 18.95
C ILE A 82 -10.05 -15.88 20.25
#